data_AF-A0A5B0BPC2-F1
#
_entry.id   AF-A0A5B0BPC2-F1
#
_cell.length_a   1.000
_cell.length_b   1.000
_cell.length_c   1.000
_cell.angle_alpha   90.00
_cell.angle_beta   90.00
_cell.angle_gamma   90.00
#
_symmetry.space_group_name_H-M   'P 1'
#
loop_
_entity.id
_entity.type
_entity.pdbx_description
1 polymer ?
#
loop_
_entity_poly.entity_id
_entity_poly.type
_entity_poly.pdbx_seq_one_letter_code
_entity_poly.pdbx_strand_id
1 'polypeptide(L)' 'MSKEKEVKLPQQYSKIAFLEAAVDGNESVLLRVVLEDGKTYTKDEVAELVAAWKTKEVKT' A
#
# COMPACT_ATOMS: atom_id res chain seq x y z
N MET A 1 14.08 -21.59 27.49
CA MET A 1 13.34 -20.37 27.11
C MET A 1 12.79 -20.59 25.71
N SER A 2 11.46 -20.66 25.60
CA SER A 2 10.76 -20.95 24.36
C SER A 2 10.95 -19.80 23.39
N LYS A 3 11.60 -20.05 22.27
CA LYS A 3 11.74 -19.09 21.17
C LYS A 3 10.40 -19.08 20.44
N GLU A 4 9.48 -18.24 20.91
CA GLU A 4 8.25 -17.94 20.20
C GLU A 4 8.62 -17.49 18.79
N LYS A 5 8.34 -18.36 17.81
CA LYS A 5 8.31 -17.95 16.42
C LYS A 5 7.12 -17.01 16.32
N GLU A 6 7.38 -15.71 16.46
CA GLU A 6 6.48 -14.67 15.97
C GLU A 6 6.18 -15.00 14.51
N VAL A 7 5.00 -15.58 14.30
CA VAL A 7 4.40 -15.67 12.97
C VAL A 7 4.21 -14.23 12.57
N LYS A 8 5.15 -13.69 11.77
CA LYS A 8 5.05 -12.36 11.18
C LYS A 8 3.86 -12.38 10.24
N LEU A 9 2.67 -12.19 10.80
CA LEU A 9 1.47 -11.89 10.05
C LEU A 9 1.82 -10.70 9.15
N PRO A 10 1.46 -10.75 7.87
CA PRO A 10 1.78 -9.68 6.95
C PRO A 10 1.17 -8.39 7.51
N GLN A 11 2.03 -7.41 7.79
CA GLN A 11 1.59 -6.21 8.48
C GLN A 11 0.74 -5.37 7.51
N GLN A 12 -0.51 -5.18 7.87
CA GLN A 12 -1.47 -4.40 7.12
C GLN A 12 -1.50 -2.98 7.68
N TYR A 13 -1.57 -2.00 6.78
CA TYR A 13 -1.60 -0.59 7.12
C TYR A 13 -2.81 0.04 6.47
N SER A 14 -3.40 1.02 7.16
CA SER A 14 -4.49 1.81 6.59
C SER A 14 -3.97 2.72 5.48
N LYS A 15 -4.86 3.12 4.57
CA LYS A 15 -4.60 4.15 3.56
C LYS A 15 -3.85 5.36 4.12
N ILE A 16 -4.27 5.88 5.26
CA ILE A 16 -3.68 7.06 5.90
C ILE A 16 -2.20 6.85 6.22
N ALA A 17 -1.83 5.68 6.75
CA ALA A 17 -0.43 5.36 7.06
C ALA A 17 0.45 5.34 5.81
N PHE A 18 -0.06 4.87 4.67
CA PHE A 18 0.66 4.95 3.40
C PHE A 18 0.75 6.40 2.88
N LEU A 19 -0.30 7.20 3.04
CA LEU A 19 -0.31 8.60 2.63
C LEU A 19 0.65 9.46 3.47
N GLU A 20 0.75 9.20 4.77
CA GLU A 20 1.69 9.86 5.69
C GLU A 20 3.14 9.42 5.45
N ALA A 21 3.35 8.17 5.04
CA ALA A 21 4.67 7.65 4.67
C ALA A 21 5.15 8.13 3.29
N ALA A 22 4.24 8.57 2.42
CA ALA A 22 4.58 9.08 1.11
C ALA A 22 5.27 10.44 1.21
N VAL A 23 6.54 10.48 0.80
CA VAL A 23 7.39 11.68 0.86
C VAL A 23 7.05 12.64 -0.30
N ASP A 24 6.65 12.08 -1.44
CA ASP A 24 6.32 12.83 -2.65
C ASP A 24 4.81 13.06 -2.76
N GLY A 25 4.41 14.32 -2.98
CA GLY A 25 2.99 14.68 -3.12
C GLY A 25 2.30 13.94 -4.28
N ASN A 26 3.04 13.59 -5.34
CA ASN A 26 2.48 12.79 -6.44
C ASN A 26 2.19 11.34 -6.03
N GLU A 27 3.06 10.75 -5.21
CA GLU A 27 2.85 9.41 -4.67
C GLU A 27 1.68 9.39 -3.67
N SER A 28 1.55 10.41 -2.82
CA SER A 28 0.38 10.57 -1.95
C SER A 28 -0.92 10.67 -2.76
N VAL A 29 -0.92 11.43 -3.87
CA VAL A 29 -2.11 11.54 -4.73
C VAL A 29 -2.45 10.18 -5.36
N LEU A 30 -1.45 9.49 -5.89
CA LEU A 30 -1.65 8.18 -6.51
C LEU A 30 -2.17 7.15 -5.49
N LEU A 31 -1.58 7.07 -4.30
CA LEU A 31 -2.07 6.24 -3.20
C LEU A 31 -3.50 6.63 -2.78
N ARG A 32 -3.87 7.91 -2.88
CA ARG A 32 -5.22 8.37 -2.56
C ARG A 32 -6.26 7.88 -3.56
N VAL A 33 -5.88 7.75 -4.82
CA VAL A 33 -6.72 7.22 -5.91
C VAL A 33 -6.79 5.70 -5.86
N VAL A 34 -5.65 5.06 -5.60
CA VAL A 34 -5.50 3.60 -5.68
C VAL A 34 -6.06 2.89 -4.43
N LEU A 35 -5.89 3.48 -3.25
CA LEU A 35 -6.34 2.87 -1.99
C LEU A 35 -7.73 3.36 -1.60
N GLU A 36 -8.61 2.43 -1.19
CA GLU A 36 -9.94 2.74 -0.70
C GLU A 36 -9.92 3.14 0.78
N ASP A 37 -10.87 3.99 1.17
CA ASP A 37 -11.04 4.38 2.58
C ASP A 37 -11.66 3.22 3.39
N GLY A 38 -11.21 3.04 4.62
CA GLY A 38 -11.66 1.92 5.47
C GLY A 38 -11.07 0.54 5.14
N LYS A 39 -10.27 0.41 4.07
CA LYS A 39 -9.47 -0.79 3.79
C LYS A 39 -8.03 -0.65 4.27
N THR A 40 -7.48 -1.77 4.71
CA THR A 40 -6.06 -1.91 5.05
C THR A 40 -5.37 -2.77 4.02
N TYR A 41 -4.13 -2.42 3.69
CA TYR A 41 -3.35 -3.06 2.66
C TYR A 41 -1.98 -3.43 3.20
N THR A 42 -1.42 -4.53 2.69
CA THR A 42 0.01 -4.83 2.87
C THR A 42 0.86 -4.00 1.92
N LYS A 43 2.17 -3.91 2.19
CA LYS A 43 3.10 -3.19 1.30
C LYS A 43 3.12 -3.78 -0.12
N ASP A 44 3.05 -5.10 -0.24
CA ASP A 44 2.99 -5.80 -1.53
C ASP A 44 1.69 -5.48 -2.28
N GLU A 45 0.54 -5.54 -1.63
CA GLU A 45 -0.74 -5.20 -2.27
C GLU A 45 -0.76 -3.76 -2.78
N VAL A 46 -0.22 -2.81 -2.00
CA VAL A 46 -0.11 -1.42 -2.46
C VAL A 46 0.79 -1.34 -3.69
N ALA A 47 1.95 -2.01 -3.70
CA ALA A 47 2.86 -2.01 -4.83
C ALA A 47 2.21 -2.59 -6.10
N GLU A 48 1.47 -3.70 -5.99
CA GLU A 48 0.73 -4.29 -7.09
C GLU A 48 -0.37 -3.36 -7.62
N LEU A 49 -1.16 -2.76 -6.73
CA LEU A 49 -2.23 -1.84 -7.10
C LEU A 49 -1.68 -0.60 -7.80
N VAL A 50 -0.58 -0.04 -7.31
CA VAL A 50 0.12 1.10 -7.93
C VAL A 50 0.67 0.71 -9.31
N ALA A 51 1.30 -0.45 -9.44
CA ALA A 51 1.82 -0.94 -10.72
C ALA A 51 0.70 -1.19 -11.74
N ALA A 52 -0.41 -1.78 -11.30
CA ALA A 52 -1.59 -2.00 -12.13
C ALA A 52 -2.22 -0.68 -12.59
N TRP A 53 -2.26 0.33 -11.71
CA TRP A 53 -2.77 1.66 -12.05
C TRP A 53 -1.91 2.36 -13.09
N LYS A 54 -0.57 2.36 -12.91
CA LYS A 54 0.40 2.88 -13.90
C LYS A 54 0.31 2.16 -15.25
N THR A 55 0.04 0.85 -15.24
CA THR A 55 -0.10 0.06 -16.47
C THR A 55 -1.38 0.40 -17.24
N LYS A 56 -2.46 0.79 -16.55
CA LYS A 56 -3.70 1.23 -17.20
C LYS A 56 -3.53 2.54 -17.97
N GLU A 57 -2.59 3.41 -17.59
CA GLU A 57 -2.30 4.65 -18.33
C GLU A 57 -1.66 4.41 -19.71
N VAL A 58 -1.13 3.20 -19.98
CA VAL A 58 -0.43 2.87 -21.25
C VAL A 58 -1.34 2.16 -22.26
N LYS A 59 -2.65 2.40 -22.21
CA LYS A 59 -3.58 2.05 -23.30
C LYS A 59 -4.22 3.31 -23.88
N THR A 60 -3.44 4.07 -24.64
CA THR A 60 -3.93 5.05 -25.63
C THR A 60 -3.15 4.84 -26.92
#